data_AF-A4BL26-F1
#
_entry.id   AF-A4BL26-F1
#
_cell.length_a   1.000
_cell.length_b   1.000
_cell.length_c   1.000
_cell.angle_alpha   90.00
_cell.angle_beta   90.00
_cell.angle_gamma   90.00
#
_symmetry.space_group_name_H-M   'P 1'
#
loop_
_entity.id
_entity.type
_entity.pdbx_description
1 polymer ?
#
loop_
_entity_poly.entity_id
_entity_poly.type
_entity_poly.pdbx_seq_one_letter_code
_entity_poly.pdbx_strand_id
1 'polypeptide(L)'
;MSTRDEDNSRGATTTLTVRLPPEIKDQLGELAERTRRTKSFLAGEAIARYVARELDIIEGIQRGLEDVWAGRVVPHDEAMREIRATIAKTAKTPQPR
;
A
#
# COMPACT_ATOMS: atom_id res chain seq x y z
N MET A 1 -14.16 -29.73 17.38
CA MET A 1 -14.93 -28.48 17.34
C MET A 1 -13.94 -27.36 17.67
N SER A 2 -13.43 -26.50 16.79
CA SER A 2 -13.66 -26.24 15.38
C SER A 2 -12.31 -25.73 14.82
N THR A 3 -11.62 -26.53 14.01
CA THR A 3 -10.39 -26.12 13.28
C THR A 3 -10.64 -26.00 11.77
N ARG A 4 -11.92 -26.05 11.36
CA ARG A 4 -12.36 -25.94 9.95
C ARG A 4 -12.79 -24.53 9.55
N ASP A 5 -12.98 -23.62 10.51
CA ASP A 5 -13.48 -22.26 10.22
C ASP A 5 -12.35 -21.27 9.85
N GLU A 6 -11.09 -21.54 10.22
CA GLU A 6 -9.96 -20.65 9.90
C GLU A 6 -9.52 -20.72 8.42
N ASP A 7 -9.79 -21.83 7.72
CA ASP A 7 -9.36 -21.99 6.32
C ASP A 7 -10.34 -21.39 5.30
N ASN A 8 -11.59 -21.12 5.68
CA ASN A 8 -12.60 -20.55 4.78
C ASN A 8 -12.47 -19.02 4.58
N SER A 9 -11.54 -18.36 5.26
CA SER A 9 -11.39 -16.90 5.23
C SER A 9 -10.47 -16.37 4.11
N ARG A 10 -9.73 -17.24 3.40
CA ARG A 10 -8.85 -16.82 2.29
C ARG A 10 -9.58 -16.52 0.97
N GLY A 11 -10.88 -16.76 0.89
CA GLY A 11 -11.70 -16.50 -0.31
C GLY A 11 -13.03 -15.78 -0.06
N ALA A 12 -13.31 -15.37 1.19
CA ALA A 12 -14.56 -14.70 1.53
C ALA A 12 -14.57 -13.26 0.98
N THR A 13 -15.61 -12.90 0.22
CA THR A 13 -15.85 -11.52 -0.21
C THR A 13 -17.00 -10.93 0.59
N THR A 14 -16.88 -9.65 0.92
CA THR A 14 -17.95 -8.88 1.57
C THR A 14 -18.43 -7.77 0.64
N THR A 15 -19.70 -7.38 0.77
CA THR A 15 -20.30 -6.33 -0.06
C THR A 15 -20.32 -5.01 0.69
N LEU A 16 -19.74 -3.98 0.07
CA LEU A 16 -19.79 -2.59 0.54
C LEU A 16 -20.60 -1.76 -0.45
N THR A 17 -21.62 -1.05 0.03
CA THR A 17 -22.36 -0.08 -0.79
C THR A 17 -21.74 1.30 -0.64
N VAL A 18 -21.24 1.88 -1.73
CA VAL A 18 -20.58 3.19 -1.75
C VAL A 18 -21.38 4.14 -2.63
N ARG A 19 -21.50 5.41 -2.20
CA ARG A 19 -22.07 6.47 -3.02
C ARG A 19 -20.98 7.09 -3.87
N LEU A 20 -21.21 7.18 -5.17
CA LEU A 20 -20.29 7.76 -6.14
C LEU A 20 -20.99 8.91 -6.87
N PRO A 21 -20.29 10.00 -7.20
CA PRO A 21 -20.79 10.97 -8.17
C PRO A 21 -21.12 10.27 -9.50
N PRO A 22 -22.18 10.68 -10.21
CA PRO A 22 -22.57 10.08 -11.50
C PRO A 22 -21.41 10.03 -12.51
N GLU A 23 -20.62 11.10 -12.56
CA GLU A 23 -19.51 11.25 -13.50
C GLU A 23 -18.43 10.18 -13.27
N ILE A 24 -18.15 9.85 -12.00
CA ILE A 24 -17.18 8.80 -11.63
C ILE A 24 -17.70 7.41 -11.98
N LYS A 25 -19.01 7.17 -11.78
CA LYS A 25 -19.64 5.89 -12.16
C LYS A 25 -19.55 5.64 -13.67
N ASP A 26 -19.68 6.69 -14.47
CA ASP A 26 -19.61 6.61 -15.93
C ASP A 26 -18.17 6.36 -16.38
N GLN A 27 -17.20 7.12 -15.85
CA GLN A 27 -15.76 6.89 -16.09
C GLN A 27 -15.31 5.48 -15.69
N LEU A 28 -15.78 4.97 -14.55
CA LEU A 28 -15.50 3.60 -14.11
C LEU A 28 -16.10 2.58 -15.07
N GLY A 29 -17.25 2.88 -15.68
CA GLY A 29 -17.86 2.05 -16.71
C GLY A 29 -17.03 1.97 -17.99
N GLU A 30 -16.58 3.12 -18.50
CA GLU A 30 -15.70 3.17 -19.66
C GLU A 30 -14.39 2.41 -19.41
N LEU A 31 -13.79 2.57 -18.23
CA LEU A 31 -12.57 1.87 -17.85
C LEU A 31 -12.80 0.35 -17.79
N ALA A 32 -13.94 -0.09 -17.25
CA ALA A 32 -14.33 -1.49 -17.17
C ALA A 32 -14.42 -2.14 -18.57
N GLU A 33 -15.06 -1.45 -19.52
CA GLU A 33 -15.16 -1.91 -20.91
C GLU A 33 -13.79 -2.03 -21.57
N ARG A 34 -12.95 -0.99 -21.48
CA ARG A 34 -11.60 -0.96 -22.08
C ARG A 34 -10.67 -2.02 -21.49
N THR A 35 -10.80 -2.34 -20.21
CA THR A 35 -9.94 -3.30 -19.50
C THR A 35 -10.50 -4.73 -19.46
N ARG A 36 -11.73 -4.95 -19.96
CA ARG A 36 -12.46 -6.23 -19.88
C ARG A 36 -12.59 -6.71 -18.42
N ARG A 37 -12.89 -5.79 -17.52
CA ARG A 37 -13.14 -6.05 -16.08
C ARG A 37 -14.53 -5.57 -15.70
N THR A 38 -15.06 -6.05 -14.57
CA THR A 38 -16.33 -5.53 -14.05
C THR A 38 -16.10 -4.27 -13.23
N LYS A 39 -17.11 -3.39 -13.16
CA LYS A 39 -17.04 -2.18 -12.31
C LYS A 39 -16.76 -2.53 -10.85
N SER A 40 -17.38 -3.59 -10.35
CA SER A 40 -17.18 -4.08 -8.98
C SER A 40 -15.77 -4.59 -8.75
N PHE A 41 -15.16 -5.27 -9.72
CA PHE A 41 -13.76 -5.70 -9.63
C PHE A 41 -12.82 -4.50 -9.54
N LEU A 42 -12.97 -3.53 -10.45
CA LEU A 42 -12.13 -2.33 -10.46
C LEU A 42 -12.32 -1.47 -9.21
N ALA A 43 -13.56 -1.33 -8.72
CA ALA A 43 -13.83 -0.63 -7.48
C ALA A 43 -13.19 -1.33 -6.27
N GLY A 44 -13.33 -2.66 -6.17
CA GLY A 44 -12.68 -3.44 -5.12
C GLY A 44 -11.16 -3.35 -5.17
N GLU A 45 -10.57 -3.42 -6.36
CA GLU A 45 -9.13 -3.28 -6.56
C GLU A 45 -8.63 -1.88 -6.17
N ALA A 46 -9.33 -0.82 -6.59
CA ALA A 46 -8.97 0.55 -6.26
C ALA A 46 -9.04 0.80 -4.74
N ILE A 47 -10.09 0.32 -4.08
CA ILE A 47 -10.25 0.43 -2.63
C ILE A 47 -9.17 -0.36 -1.90
N ALA A 48 -8.90 -1.62 -2.31
CA ALA A 48 -7.85 -2.44 -1.70
C ALA A 48 -6.47 -1.79 -1.80
N ARG A 49 -6.12 -1.25 -2.98
CA ARG A 49 -4.85 -0.53 -3.17
C ARG A 49 -4.74 0.72 -2.31
N TYR A 50 -5.83 1.49 -2.22
CA TYR A 50 -5.88 2.67 -1.37
C TYR A 50 -5.68 2.29 0.11
N VAL A 51 -6.48 1.36 0.62
CA VAL A 51 -6.42 0.92 2.02
C VAL A 51 -5.05 0.36 2.38
N ALA A 52 -4.47 -0.50 1.53
CA ALA A 52 -3.15 -1.07 1.78
C ALA A 52 -2.06 0.02 1.88
N ARG A 53 -2.10 1.01 0.97
CA ARG A 53 -1.16 2.14 1.00
C ARG A 53 -1.35 3.00 2.26
N GLU A 54 -2.58 3.38 2.58
CA GLU A 54 -2.85 4.26 3.71
C GLU A 54 -2.50 3.59 5.05
N LEU A 55 -2.79 2.29 5.19
CA LEU A 55 -2.43 1.55 6.40
C LEU A 55 -0.91 1.46 6.57
N ASP A 56 -0.15 1.16 5.51
CA ASP A 56 1.32 1.12 5.59
C ASP A 56 1.91 2.47 6.03
N ILE A 57 1.36 3.58 5.52
CA ILE A 57 1.75 4.94 5.93
C ILE A 57 1.45 5.16 7.41
N ILE A 58 0.21 4.88 7.84
CA ILE A 58 -0.22 5.08 9.23
C ILE A 58 0.65 4.26 10.19
N GLU A 59 0.84 2.98 9.89
CA GLU A 59 1.67 2.08 10.69
C GLU A 59 3.13 2.54 10.72
N GLY A 60 3.68 2.99 9.58
CA GLY A 60 5.03 3.53 9.50
C GLY A 60 5.22 4.76 10.41
N ILE A 61 4.25 5.67 10.39
CA ILE A 61 4.25 6.85 11.27
C ILE A 61 4.18 6.42 12.74
N GLN A 62 3.29 5.49 13.07
CA GLN A 62 3.07 5.07 14.44
C GLN A 62 4.30 4.37 15.03
N ARG A 63 4.95 3.49 14.25
CA ARG A 63 6.25 2.90 14.60
C ARG A 63 7.33 3.97 14.81
N GLY A 64 7.40 4.96 13.92
CA GLY A 64 8.37 6.05 14.03
C GLY A 64 8.18 6.89 15.31
N LEU A 65 6.93 7.16 15.70
CA LEU A 65 6.63 7.85 16.95
C LEU A 65 7.05 7.02 18.18
N GLU A 66 6.79 5.72 18.15
CA GLU A 66 7.24 4.80 19.21
C GLU A 66 8.77 4.75 19.32
N ASP A 67 9.47 4.75 18.19
CA ASP A 67 10.94 4.80 18.15
C ASP A 67 11.48 6.10 18.75
N VAL A 68 10.84 7.24 18.44
CA VAL A 68 11.19 8.53 19.04
C VAL A 68 10.99 8.51 20.56
N TRP A 69 9.84 8.03 21.04
CA TRP A 69 9.55 7.96 22.48
C TRP A 69 10.45 6.97 23.23
N ALA A 70 10.83 5.88 22.60
CA ALA A 70 11.76 4.90 23.15
C ALA A 70 13.23 5.30 23.00
N GLY A 71 13.53 6.45 22.37
CA GLY A 71 14.90 6.90 22.09
C GLY A 71 15.66 6.05 21.06
N ARG A 72 14.95 5.23 20.27
CA ARG A 72 15.51 4.43 19.17
C ARG A 72 15.71 5.27 17.91
N VAL A 73 16.43 6.38 18.06
CA VAL A 73 16.70 7.34 16.98
C VAL A 73 18.20 7.43 16.72
N VAL A 74 18.56 7.79 15.49
CA VAL A 74 19.96 8.05 15.11
C VAL A 74 20.20 9.57 15.04
N PRO A 75 21.37 10.07 15.49
CA PRO A 75 21.74 11.46 15.29
C PRO A 75 21.79 11.84 13.80
N HIS A 76 21.43 13.09 13.49
CA HIS A 76 21.34 13.58 12.10
C HIS A 76 22.63 13.35 11.29
N ASP A 77 23.79 13.68 11.86
CA ASP A 77 25.08 13.56 11.16
C ASP A 77 25.41 12.11 10.79
N GLU A 78 25.01 11.17 11.65
CA GLU A 78 25.17 9.75 11.43
C GLU A 78 24.24 9.24 10.32
N ALA A 79 22.95 9.60 10.38
CA ALA A 79 21.99 9.26 9.33
C ALA A 79 22.45 9.75 7.94
N MET A 80 22.89 11.01 7.85
CA MET A 80 23.35 11.59 6.59
C MET A 80 24.64 10.96 6.07
N ARG A 81 25.54 10.52 6.97
CA ARG A 81 26.75 9.78 6.59
C ARG A 81 26.38 8.44 5.95
N GLU A 82 25.44 7.70 6.53
CA GLU A 82 24.98 6.42 6.00
C GLU A 82 24.29 6.57 4.63
N ILE A 83 23.37 7.52 4.50
CA ILE A 83 22.66 7.80 3.23
C ILE A 83 23.66 8.11 2.11
N ARG A 84 24.63 9.01 2.36
CA ARG A 84 25.66 9.36 1.37
C ARG A 84 26.53 8.17 1.01
N ALA A 85 26.89 7.31 1.97
CA ALA A 85 27.66 6.11 1.71
C ALA A 85 26.91 5.13 0.80
N THR A 86 25.61 4.96 1.00
CA THR A 86 24.76 4.10 0.15
C THR A 86 24.66 4.64 -1.28
N ILE A 87 24.44 5.94 -1.46
CA ILE A 87 24.40 6.60 -2.78
C ILE A 87 25.75 6.43 -3.51
N ALA A 88 26.87 6.63 -2.80
CA ALA A 88 28.20 6.50 -3.40
C ALA A 88 28.53 5.06 -3.82
N LYS A 89 28.00 4.05 -3.13
CA LYS A 89 28.15 2.63 -3.50
C LYS A 89 27.39 2.31 -4.78
N THR A 90 26.15 2.76 -4.92
CA THR A 90 25.32 2.49 -6.10
C THR A 90 25.79 3.26 -7.34
N ALA A 91 26.32 4.49 -7.17
CA ALA A 91 26.90 5.27 -8.26
C ALA A 91 28.20 4.67 -8.84
N LYS A 92 28.87 3.77 -8.11
CA LYS A 92 30.14 3.13 -8.54
C LYS A 92 29.96 1.79 -9.27
N THR A 93 28.74 1.28 -9.40
CA THR A 93 28.46 0.07 -10.18
C THR A 93 28.00 0.49 -11.59
N PRO A 94 28.82 0.30 -12.66
CA PRO A 94 28.36 0.53 -14.01
C PRO A 94 27.22 -0.44 -14.31
N GLN A 95 26.07 0.08 -14.74
CA GLN A 95 24.97 -0.74 -15.24
C GLN A 95 25.45 -1.46 -16.52
N PRO A 96 25.48 -2.80 -16.57
CA PRO A 96 25.73 -3.49 -17.83
C PRO A 96 24.57 -3.16 -18.78
N ARG A 97 24.93 -2.68 -19.97
CA ARG A 97 23.99 -2.42 -21.07
C ARG A 97 23.41 -3.72 -21.61
#